data_AF-A0A1J5EED9-F1
#
_entry.id   AF-A0A1J5EED9-F1
#
_cell.length_a   1.000
_cell.length_b   1.000
_cell.length_c   1.000
_cell.angle_alpha   90.00
_cell.angle_beta   90.00
_cell.angle_gamma   90.00
#
_symmetry.space_group_name_H-M   'P 1'
#
loop_
_entity.id
_entity.type
_entity.pdbx_description
1 polymer ?
#
loop_
_entity_poly.entity_id
_entity_poly.type
_entity_poly.pdbx_seq_one_letter_code
_entity_poly.pdbx_strand_id
1 'polypeptide(L)'
;MTAAVPSSGRSHGPTRTGSQGRTRWVRKALLALFSSTLALSLTASIFLLKVEYTVFDARFYVEHLQRAGTFDALSNEMVAEAARARIEAHYAGTRETIVEEVTTVARESLPPEWFEARTLGVLSPLLEYLIGNVDHVEVRLPAADRVKAASEVLARRIPGSEFAEALYDSALDRVSDEIILRMKRLPFGMTISRKMWKTAIEMAASESWVVASALTQIDRLASYLVGETDSLALTIPLNERKEGVAAAIELLVHESNTIEFLKREVIAPAIEERIKGRVIVPSVGIGLSKEECTAAFELVLSSEWLKEREHDIVETMVNYLVGKTDTLDLVVPLGPVKAMVAEALAKAVDTKVEGYYDSLPVCTHNLLAQQLMGTHDELDCRPPGVTYQTSKLLMGINTRAQVWEVLDAKLPDELVHSEAKTRAYVGEPAWARIEQARGWMQNGLVIEEDQLRSYMNQDREDTLERILEVTRAGVEFTEDDVRTLIGEENGETRFEDIRATLLTLQRTRWPLAFAVCLSTLFLAFCARLQLRTLFIGLGAALGLSAILLLVGAMLLEQRLAAPILLLGESARALSGTVVATVARRAPTVARAMLDDFVGAIRAWAVVCAVSSGLVVTAAIFVTTRRSGPVQAVDEPQ
;
A
#
# COMPACT_ATOMS: atom_id res chain seq x y z
N MET A 1 -80.93 116.67 -37.03
CA MET A 1 -81.47 116.95 -35.68
C MET A 1 -81.90 115.64 -35.05
N THR A 2 -81.79 115.58 -33.72
CA THR A 2 -82.27 114.52 -32.79
C THR A 2 -81.54 113.18 -32.72
N ALA A 3 -81.32 112.80 -31.46
CA ALA A 3 -80.55 111.69 -30.91
C ALA A 3 -81.38 110.41 -30.76
N ALA A 4 -80.71 109.26 -30.61
CA ALA A 4 -81.22 108.08 -29.90
C ALA A 4 -80.10 107.10 -29.51
N VAL A 5 -80.19 106.57 -28.28
CA VAL A 5 -79.53 105.39 -27.69
C VAL A 5 -80.66 104.32 -27.57
N PRO A 6 -80.52 102.97 -27.75
CA PRO A 6 -79.73 102.06 -26.87
C PRO A 6 -79.29 100.62 -27.36
N SER A 7 -78.44 99.98 -26.53
CA SER A 7 -78.40 98.53 -26.11
C SER A 7 -77.74 97.37 -26.92
N SER A 8 -77.24 96.40 -26.13
CA SER A 8 -76.69 95.03 -26.38
C SER A 8 -75.23 94.95 -26.91
N GLY A 9 -74.28 94.20 -26.36
CA GLY A 9 -74.31 93.02 -25.50
C GLY A 9 -73.65 91.82 -26.23
N ARG A 10 -72.32 91.70 -26.22
CA ARG A 10 -71.61 90.51 -26.73
C ARG A 10 -70.30 90.23 -25.98
N SER A 11 -70.26 89.05 -25.37
CA SER A 11 -69.13 88.40 -24.71
C SER A 11 -68.17 87.74 -25.72
N HIS A 12 -66.87 87.93 -25.56
CA HIS A 12 -65.83 87.07 -26.14
C HIS A 12 -65.05 86.37 -25.02
N GLY A 13 -65.11 85.04 -25.00
CA GLY A 13 -64.40 84.17 -24.07
C GLY A 13 -62.97 83.83 -24.56
N PRO A 14 -62.07 83.44 -23.64
CA PRO A 14 -60.67 83.17 -23.95
C PRO A 14 -60.42 81.76 -24.48
N THR A 15 -59.49 81.65 -25.42
CA THR A 15 -59.01 80.43 -26.07
C THR A 15 -58.10 79.61 -25.15
N ARG A 16 -58.37 78.30 -25.05
CA ARG A 16 -57.69 77.33 -24.16
C ARG A 16 -57.03 76.23 -25.01
N THR A 17 -55.82 76.46 -25.54
CA THR A 17 -55.09 75.49 -26.41
C THR A 17 -53.67 75.15 -25.96
N GLY A 18 -53.20 75.65 -24.80
CA GLY A 18 -51.81 75.45 -24.34
C GLY A 18 -51.49 74.20 -23.50
N SER A 19 -52.47 73.44 -22.98
CA SER A 19 -52.17 72.39 -21.98
C SER A 19 -52.01 70.96 -22.52
N GLN A 20 -52.48 70.65 -23.73
CA GLN A 20 -52.41 69.28 -24.28
C GLN A 20 -51.01 68.87 -24.80
N GLY A 21 -50.15 69.83 -25.17
CA GLY A 21 -48.79 69.56 -25.64
C GLY A 21 -47.84 69.10 -24.53
N ARG A 22 -47.94 69.72 -23.34
CA ARG A 22 -47.08 69.39 -22.18
C ARG A 22 -47.32 67.98 -21.65
N THR A 23 -48.57 67.52 -21.60
CA THR A 23 -48.91 66.18 -21.10
C THR A 23 -48.39 65.04 -21.99
N ARG A 24 -48.21 65.27 -23.31
CA ARG A 24 -47.64 64.27 -24.23
C ARG A 24 -46.13 64.13 -24.08
N TRP A 25 -45.42 65.24 -23.89
CA TRP A 25 -43.96 65.22 -23.70
C TRP A 25 -43.55 64.57 -22.38
N VAL A 26 -44.24 64.91 -21.29
CA VAL A 26 -43.98 64.31 -19.96
C VAL A 26 -44.21 62.79 -19.99
N ARG A 27 -45.26 62.31 -20.65
CA ARG A 27 -45.50 60.87 -20.81
C ARG A 27 -44.40 60.16 -21.60
N LYS A 28 -43.91 60.75 -22.69
CA LYS A 28 -42.82 60.16 -23.48
C LYS A 28 -41.50 60.12 -22.70
N ALA A 29 -41.20 61.18 -21.95
CA ALA A 29 -40.01 61.23 -21.10
C ALA A 29 -40.08 60.18 -19.98
N LEU A 30 -41.22 60.05 -19.29
CA LEU A 30 -41.43 59.02 -18.28
C LEU A 30 -41.33 57.60 -18.88
N LEU A 31 -41.92 57.37 -20.05
CA LEU A 31 -41.86 56.06 -20.71
C LEU A 31 -40.42 55.68 -21.08
N ALA A 32 -39.62 56.63 -21.58
CA ALA A 32 -38.21 56.42 -21.87
C ALA A 32 -37.39 56.16 -20.59
N LEU A 33 -37.64 56.92 -19.52
CA LEU A 33 -36.99 56.75 -18.22
C LEU A 33 -37.27 55.35 -17.66
N PHE A 34 -38.54 54.97 -17.53
CA PHE A 34 -38.93 53.66 -16.98
C PHE A 34 -38.53 52.49 -17.89
N SER A 35 -38.53 52.67 -19.21
CA SER A 35 -37.99 51.67 -20.13
C SER A 35 -36.49 51.46 -19.95
N SER A 36 -35.73 52.53 -19.69
CA SER A 36 -34.29 52.45 -19.41
C SER A 36 -34.03 51.81 -18.04
N THR A 37 -34.76 52.21 -17.00
CA THR A 37 -34.69 51.59 -15.67
C THR A 37 -35.06 50.11 -15.72
N LEU A 38 -36.11 49.75 -16.48
CA LEU A 38 -36.48 48.36 -16.71
C LEU A 38 -35.35 47.61 -17.42
N ALA A 39 -34.77 48.17 -18.49
CA ALA A 39 -33.68 47.52 -19.22
C ALA A 39 -32.46 47.28 -18.32
N LEU A 40 -32.07 48.27 -17.51
CA LEU A 40 -30.95 48.17 -16.58
C LEU A 40 -31.20 47.15 -15.49
N SER A 41 -32.36 47.22 -14.82
CA SER A 41 -32.73 46.27 -13.76
C SER A 41 -32.90 44.85 -14.28
N LEU A 42 -33.47 44.67 -15.48
CA LEU A 42 -33.58 43.37 -16.13
C LEU A 42 -32.21 42.81 -16.50
N THR A 43 -31.32 43.62 -17.08
CA THR A 43 -29.94 43.23 -17.40
C THR A 43 -29.20 42.76 -16.15
N ALA A 44 -29.26 43.57 -15.09
CA ALA A 44 -28.63 43.24 -13.82
C ALA A 44 -29.24 41.97 -13.20
N SER A 45 -30.56 41.77 -13.30
CA SER A 45 -31.22 40.55 -12.81
C SER A 45 -30.81 39.30 -13.59
N ILE A 46 -30.78 39.36 -14.93
CA ILE A 46 -30.33 38.25 -15.78
C ILE A 46 -28.87 37.91 -15.49
N PHE A 47 -28.03 38.94 -15.37
CA PHE A 47 -26.62 38.76 -15.03
C PHE A 47 -26.45 38.08 -13.66
N LEU A 48 -27.13 38.57 -12.62
CA LEU A 48 -27.08 37.99 -11.28
C LEU A 48 -27.59 36.55 -11.25
N LEU A 49 -28.70 36.26 -11.93
CA LEU A 49 -29.21 34.89 -12.07
C LEU A 49 -28.17 33.99 -12.73
N LYS A 50 -27.47 34.50 -13.76
CA LYS A 50 -26.46 33.70 -14.43
C LYS A 50 -25.25 33.43 -13.53
N VAL A 51 -24.76 34.45 -12.82
CA VAL A 51 -23.72 34.29 -11.79
C VAL A 51 -24.15 33.23 -10.78
N GLU A 52 -25.39 33.29 -10.28
CA GLU A 52 -25.93 32.32 -9.33
C GLU A 52 -25.92 30.89 -9.87
N TYR A 53 -26.37 30.67 -11.11
CA TYR A 53 -26.44 29.32 -11.71
C TYR A 53 -25.12 28.77 -12.24
N THR A 54 -24.06 29.57 -12.40
CA THR A 54 -22.76 29.09 -12.88
C THR A 54 -21.64 29.26 -11.88
N VAL A 55 -21.46 30.46 -11.33
CA VAL A 55 -20.34 30.78 -10.43
C VAL A 55 -20.57 30.18 -9.04
N PHE A 56 -21.81 29.92 -8.64
CA PHE A 56 -22.08 29.26 -7.35
C PHE A 56 -22.38 27.77 -7.46
N ASP A 57 -22.33 27.19 -8.65
CA ASP A 57 -22.43 25.74 -8.83
C ASP A 57 -21.03 25.12 -8.80
N ALA A 58 -20.73 24.34 -7.77
CA ALA A 58 -19.44 23.63 -7.66
C ALA A 58 -19.12 22.76 -8.89
N ARG A 59 -20.16 22.21 -9.54
CA ARG A 59 -20.01 21.36 -10.74
C ARG A 59 -19.44 22.14 -11.91
N PHE A 60 -19.76 23.43 -12.03
CA PHE A 60 -19.16 24.29 -13.05
C PHE A 60 -17.63 24.27 -12.93
N TYR A 61 -17.09 24.34 -11.72
CA TYR A 61 -15.64 24.32 -11.52
C TYR A 61 -15.01 22.96 -11.79
N VAL A 62 -15.64 21.90 -11.27
CA VAL A 62 -15.17 20.52 -11.43
C VAL A 62 -15.15 20.12 -12.90
N GLU A 63 -16.18 20.44 -13.68
CA GLU A 63 -16.22 20.15 -15.12
C GLU A 63 -15.07 20.83 -15.88
N HIS A 64 -14.74 22.07 -15.54
CA HIS A 64 -13.66 22.80 -16.20
C HIS A 64 -12.27 22.26 -15.79
N LEU A 65 -12.11 21.86 -14.53
CA LEU A 65 -10.91 21.16 -14.07
C LEU A 65 -10.73 19.81 -14.79
N GLN A 66 -11.83 19.08 -14.98
CA GLN A 66 -11.85 17.81 -15.72
C GLN A 66 -11.52 18.01 -17.21
N ARG A 67 -12.15 18.99 -17.88
CA ARG A 67 -11.85 19.32 -19.29
C ARG A 67 -10.39 19.75 -19.51
N ALA A 68 -9.76 20.35 -18.50
CA ALA A 68 -8.34 20.71 -18.53
C ALA A 68 -7.40 19.53 -18.16
N GLY A 69 -7.95 18.34 -17.90
CA GLY A 69 -7.21 17.16 -17.48
C GLY A 69 -6.54 17.32 -16.11
N THR A 70 -6.99 18.25 -15.26
CA THR A 70 -6.30 18.55 -13.99
C THR A 70 -6.23 17.34 -13.07
N PHE A 71 -7.34 16.60 -12.93
CA PHE A 71 -7.38 15.40 -12.09
C PHE A 71 -6.48 14.28 -12.62
N ASP A 72 -6.37 14.14 -13.94
CA ASP A 72 -5.43 13.18 -14.56
C ASP A 72 -3.99 13.54 -14.24
N ALA A 73 -3.59 14.82 -14.20
CA ALA A 73 -2.23 15.15 -13.76
C ALA A 73 -2.02 15.02 -12.27
N LEU A 74 -3.02 15.36 -11.45
CA LEU A 74 -2.91 15.16 -10.02
C LEU A 74 -2.64 13.68 -9.72
N SER A 75 -3.35 12.77 -10.39
CA SER A 75 -3.12 11.33 -10.25
C SER A 75 -1.82 10.87 -10.93
N ASN A 76 -1.57 11.22 -12.19
CA ASN A 76 -0.46 10.64 -12.97
C ASN A 76 0.89 11.32 -12.76
N GLU A 77 0.93 12.64 -12.56
CA GLU A 77 2.17 13.41 -12.44
C GLU A 77 2.51 13.62 -10.97
N MET A 78 1.58 14.18 -10.20
CA MET A 78 1.85 14.60 -8.82
C MET A 78 1.97 13.42 -7.85
N VAL A 79 1.01 12.49 -7.82
CA VAL A 79 1.10 11.32 -6.93
C VAL A 79 2.34 10.50 -7.26
N ALA A 80 2.64 10.33 -8.55
CA ALA A 80 3.81 9.59 -8.99
C ALA A 80 5.11 10.24 -8.54
N GLU A 81 5.26 11.55 -8.76
CA GLU A 81 6.46 12.30 -8.35
C GLU A 81 6.61 12.33 -6.81
N ALA A 82 5.50 12.49 -6.08
CA ALA A 82 5.52 12.47 -4.61
C ALA A 82 5.91 11.09 -4.06
N ALA A 83 5.36 10.01 -4.62
CA ALA A 83 5.71 8.64 -4.24
C ALA A 83 7.20 8.39 -4.49
N ARG A 84 7.68 8.71 -5.70
CA ARG A 84 9.09 8.57 -6.08
C ARG A 84 10.02 9.34 -5.15
N ALA A 85 9.77 10.63 -4.95
CA ALA A 85 10.58 11.48 -4.09
C ALA A 85 10.62 10.96 -2.64
N ARG A 86 9.50 10.45 -2.12
CA ARG A 86 9.45 9.89 -0.77
C ARG A 86 10.27 8.61 -0.65
N ILE A 87 10.18 7.71 -1.64
CA ILE A 87 10.96 6.47 -1.67
C ILE A 87 12.46 6.78 -1.75
N GLU A 88 12.87 7.62 -2.70
CA GLU A 88 14.27 7.98 -2.91
C GLU A 88 14.88 8.66 -1.68
N ALA A 89 14.10 9.50 -0.97
CA ALA A 89 14.56 10.16 0.25
C ALA A 89 14.76 9.21 1.43
N HIS A 90 13.98 8.12 1.54
CA HIS A 90 13.98 7.24 2.73
C HIS A 90 14.69 5.90 2.49
N TYR A 91 14.86 5.51 1.22
CA TYR A 91 15.40 4.24 0.80
C TYR A 91 16.41 4.44 -0.34
N ALA A 92 17.49 5.17 -0.06
CA ALA A 92 18.58 5.35 -1.02
C ALA A 92 19.16 3.99 -1.48
N GLY A 93 19.36 3.82 -2.79
CA GLY A 93 19.84 2.56 -3.37
C GLY A 93 18.74 1.52 -3.64
N THR A 94 17.47 1.88 -3.50
CA THR A 94 16.34 1.04 -3.92
C THR A 94 16.37 0.79 -5.43
N ARG A 95 16.03 -0.43 -5.85
CA ARG A 95 15.95 -0.81 -7.27
C ARG A 95 14.83 -0.01 -7.95
N GLU A 96 15.06 0.42 -9.19
CA GLU A 96 14.07 1.18 -9.97
C GLU A 96 12.72 0.44 -10.10
N THR A 97 12.75 -0.89 -10.18
CA THR A 97 11.54 -1.73 -10.21
C THR A 97 10.66 -1.56 -8.96
N ILE A 98 11.26 -1.36 -7.79
CA ILE A 98 10.54 -1.10 -6.53
C ILE A 98 9.92 0.31 -6.56
N VAL A 99 10.66 1.30 -7.06
CA VAL A 99 10.16 2.66 -7.20
C VAL A 99 8.96 2.71 -8.15
N GLU A 100 9.07 2.07 -9.32
CA GLU A 100 8.01 2.04 -10.34
C GLU A 100 6.74 1.36 -9.84
N GLU A 101 6.87 0.22 -9.14
CA GLU A 101 5.71 -0.51 -8.64
C GLU A 101 4.98 0.26 -7.53
N VAL A 102 5.71 0.84 -6.56
CA VAL A 102 5.09 1.67 -5.51
C VAL A 102 4.43 2.92 -6.10
N THR A 103 5.05 3.54 -7.11
CA THR A 103 4.48 4.68 -7.85
C THR A 103 3.17 4.29 -8.54
N THR A 104 3.14 3.10 -9.14
CA THR A 104 1.94 2.57 -9.81
C THR A 104 0.83 2.24 -8.80
N VAL A 105 1.17 1.63 -7.67
CA VAL A 105 0.24 1.38 -6.56
C VAL A 105 -0.37 2.69 -6.07
N ALA A 106 0.44 3.72 -5.84
CA ALA A 106 -0.02 5.02 -5.39
C ALA A 106 -1.01 5.65 -6.38
N ARG A 107 -0.70 5.60 -7.69
CA ARG A 107 -1.57 6.10 -8.76
C ARG A 107 -2.91 5.37 -8.83
N GLU A 108 -2.90 4.04 -8.80
CA GLU A 108 -4.13 3.23 -8.85
C GLU A 108 -4.99 3.40 -7.59
N SER A 109 -4.36 3.68 -6.44
CA SER A 109 -5.07 3.93 -5.18
C SER A 109 -5.73 5.31 -5.14
N LEU A 110 -5.17 6.27 -5.87
CA LEU A 110 -5.63 7.66 -5.98
C LEU A 110 -6.00 7.97 -7.44
N PRO A 111 -7.07 7.36 -7.98
CA PRO A 111 -7.45 7.56 -9.36
C PRO A 111 -8.05 8.97 -9.58
N PRO A 112 -8.09 9.47 -10.83
CA PRO A 112 -8.60 10.81 -11.14
C PRO A 112 -10.01 11.07 -10.60
N GLU A 113 -10.89 10.07 -10.64
CA GLU A 113 -12.28 10.17 -10.18
C GLU A 113 -12.36 10.41 -8.66
N TRP A 114 -11.37 9.94 -7.89
CA TRP A 114 -11.28 10.25 -6.47
C TRP A 114 -10.99 11.74 -6.26
N PHE A 115 -10.02 12.30 -6.97
CA PHE A 115 -9.72 13.73 -6.89
C PHE A 115 -10.91 14.59 -7.35
N GLU A 116 -11.64 14.15 -8.39
CA GLU A 116 -12.84 14.82 -8.86
C GLU A 116 -13.92 14.87 -7.76
N ALA A 117 -14.27 13.69 -7.20
CA ALA A 117 -15.29 13.57 -6.17
C ALA A 117 -14.93 14.38 -4.90
N ARG A 118 -13.66 14.35 -4.49
CA ARG A 118 -13.19 15.13 -3.32
C ARG A 118 -13.17 16.61 -3.59
N THR A 119 -12.76 17.04 -4.78
CA THR A 119 -12.81 18.45 -5.17
C THR A 119 -14.24 18.97 -5.15
N LEU A 120 -15.21 18.21 -5.64
CA LEU A 120 -16.61 18.57 -5.55
C LEU A 120 -17.10 18.68 -4.09
N GLY A 121 -16.68 17.73 -3.24
CA GLY A 121 -16.99 17.73 -1.81
C GLY A 121 -16.37 18.87 -1.03
N VAL A 122 -15.22 19.41 -1.46
CA VAL A 122 -14.56 20.58 -0.86
C VAL A 122 -15.16 21.89 -1.38
N LEU A 123 -15.39 21.98 -2.70
CA LEU A 123 -15.86 23.22 -3.33
C LEU A 123 -17.31 23.55 -2.95
N SER A 124 -18.19 22.56 -2.74
CA SER A 124 -19.60 22.84 -2.45
C SER A 124 -19.79 23.58 -1.10
N PRO A 125 -19.24 23.09 0.04
CA PRO A 125 -19.31 23.80 1.31
C PRO A 125 -18.59 25.16 1.28
N LEU A 126 -17.45 25.23 0.58
CA LEU A 126 -16.70 26.47 0.43
C LEU A 126 -17.52 27.55 -0.31
N LEU A 127 -18.20 27.18 -1.39
CA LEU A 127 -19.07 28.09 -2.13
C LEU A 127 -20.28 28.52 -1.28
N GLU A 128 -20.90 27.60 -0.53
CA GLU A 128 -21.99 27.93 0.40
C GLU A 128 -21.55 28.93 1.47
N TYR A 129 -20.34 28.80 1.98
CA TYR A 129 -19.77 29.73 2.95
C TYR A 129 -19.49 31.11 2.33
N LEU A 130 -18.92 31.13 1.12
CA LEU A 130 -18.61 32.36 0.40
C LEU A 130 -19.86 33.19 0.08
N ILE A 131 -20.99 32.53 -0.14
CA ILE A 131 -22.30 33.19 -0.33
C ILE A 131 -23.09 33.36 0.98
N GLY A 132 -22.52 33.00 2.14
CA GLY A 132 -23.16 33.19 3.45
C GLY A 132 -24.38 32.32 3.72
N ASN A 133 -24.50 31.17 3.05
CA ASN A 133 -25.49 30.16 3.41
C ASN A 133 -25.06 29.37 4.65
N VAL A 134 -23.75 29.29 4.92
CA VAL A 134 -23.17 28.71 6.14
C VAL A 134 -22.16 29.66 6.77
N ASP A 135 -22.03 29.59 8.10
CA ASP A 135 -21.20 30.50 8.90
C ASP A 135 -19.74 30.06 8.99
N HIS A 136 -19.44 28.78 8.78
CA HIS A 136 -18.10 28.18 8.85
C HIS A 136 -17.94 27.09 7.77
N VAL A 137 -16.70 26.85 7.34
CA VAL A 137 -16.35 25.72 6.46
C VAL A 137 -15.65 24.66 7.30
N GLU A 138 -16.19 23.46 7.27
CA GLU A 138 -15.52 22.27 7.77
C GLU A 138 -15.65 21.18 6.71
N VAL A 139 -14.52 20.80 6.11
CA VAL A 139 -14.46 19.71 5.14
C VAL A 139 -13.55 18.62 5.66
N ARG A 140 -14.09 17.40 5.76
CA ARG A 140 -13.33 16.22 6.17
C ARG A 140 -12.99 15.37 4.96
N LEU A 141 -11.70 15.17 4.71
CA LEU A 141 -11.19 14.32 3.64
C LEU A 141 -10.81 12.94 4.22
N PRO A 142 -11.66 11.91 4.06
CA PRO A 142 -11.34 10.59 4.57
C PRO A 142 -10.20 9.96 3.76
N ALA A 143 -9.16 9.50 4.45
CA ALA A 143 -8.04 8.76 3.86
C ALA A 143 -8.16 7.24 4.06
N ALA A 144 -9.05 6.78 4.95
CA ALA A 144 -9.26 5.35 5.25
C ALA A 144 -9.50 4.51 3.99
N ASP A 145 -10.45 4.93 3.14
CA ASP A 145 -10.78 4.22 1.89
C ASP A 145 -9.59 4.12 0.93
N ARG A 146 -8.63 5.04 1.03
CA ARG A 146 -7.44 5.05 0.16
C ARG A 146 -6.36 4.09 0.62
N VAL A 147 -6.22 3.92 1.94
CA VAL A 147 -5.34 2.87 2.50
C VAL A 147 -5.84 1.48 2.10
N LYS A 148 -7.15 1.25 2.18
CA LYS A 148 -7.77 -0.01 1.71
C LYS A 148 -7.62 -0.22 0.20
N ALA A 149 -7.87 0.82 -0.59
CA ALA A 149 -7.63 0.74 -2.03
C ALA A 149 -6.18 0.36 -2.35
N ALA A 150 -5.21 0.90 -1.58
CA ALA A 150 -3.80 0.55 -1.74
C ALA A 150 -3.50 -0.91 -1.36
N SER A 151 -4.05 -1.44 -0.27
CA SER A 151 -3.87 -2.86 0.07
C SER A 151 -4.47 -3.79 -0.99
N GLU A 152 -5.64 -3.45 -1.54
CA GLU A 152 -6.26 -4.19 -2.64
C GLU A 152 -5.43 -4.16 -3.92
N VAL A 153 -4.87 -3.00 -4.28
CA VAL A 153 -3.99 -2.87 -5.45
C VAL A 153 -2.73 -3.71 -5.26
N LEU A 154 -2.10 -3.67 -4.08
CA LEU A 154 -0.94 -4.50 -3.74
C LEU A 154 -1.28 -5.99 -3.84
N ALA A 155 -2.42 -6.42 -3.30
CA ALA A 155 -2.87 -7.81 -3.35
C ALA A 155 -3.08 -8.33 -4.78
N ARG A 156 -3.50 -7.47 -5.71
CA ARG A 156 -3.65 -7.83 -7.12
C ARG A 156 -2.32 -7.84 -7.88
N ARG A 157 -1.43 -6.89 -7.60
CA ARG A 157 -0.23 -6.65 -8.43
C ARG A 157 1.00 -7.42 -7.99
N ILE A 158 1.20 -7.63 -6.68
CA ILE A 158 2.41 -8.27 -6.17
C ILE A 158 2.55 -9.74 -6.61
N PRO A 159 1.51 -10.60 -6.56
CA PRO A 159 1.68 -12.02 -6.89
C PRO A 159 2.22 -12.25 -8.30
N GLY A 160 3.40 -12.88 -8.40
CA GLY A 160 4.04 -13.22 -9.69
C GLY A 160 4.61 -12.02 -10.45
N SER A 161 4.83 -10.88 -9.77
CA SER A 161 5.48 -9.71 -10.34
C SER A 161 7.01 -9.76 -10.20
N GLU A 162 7.71 -9.10 -11.14
CA GLU A 162 9.17 -8.87 -11.02
C GLU A 162 9.53 -8.12 -9.73
N PHE A 163 8.60 -7.34 -9.18
CA PHE A 163 8.74 -6.66 -7.90
C PHE A 163 8.81 -7.64 -6.73
N ALA A 164 7.94 -8.65 -6.71
CA ALA A 164 7.94 -9.68 -5.68
C ALA A 164 9.23 -10.51 -5.73
N GLU A 165 9.65 -10.93 -6.92
CA GLU A 165 10.91 -11.63 -7.16
C GLU A 165 12.09 -10.78 -6.66
N ALA A 166 12.15 -9.50 -7.05
CA ALA A 166 13.23 -8.60 -6.64
C ALA A 166 13.28 -8.34 -5.13
N LEU A 167 12.13 -8.23 -4.46
CA LEU A 167 12.06 -8.09 -3.01
C LEU A 167 12.47 -9.37 -2.30
N TYR A 168 12.00 -10.52 -2.78
CA TYR A 168 12.33 -11.82 -2.21
C TYR A 168 13.83 -12.09 -2.32
N ASP A 169 14.42 -11.90 -3.50
CA ASP A 169 15.87 -12.05 -3.71
C ASP A 169 16.69 -11.15 -2.81
N SER A 170 16.30 -9.87 -2.70
CA SER A 170 16.97 -8.89 -1.84
C SER A 170 16.89 -9.27 -0.36
N ALA A 171 15.72 -9.74 0.09
CA ALA A 171 15.53 -10.24 1.44
C ALA A 171 16.36 -11.51 1.69
N LEU A 172 16.36 -12.44 0.75
CA LEU A 172 17.12 -13.68 0.81
C LEU A 172 18.62 -13.43 0.92
N ASP A 173 19.15 -12.49 0.13
CA ASP A 173 20.55 -12.05 0.22
C ASP A 173 20.89 -11.50 1.60
N ARG A 174 20.07 -10.58 2.12
CA ARG A 174 20.29 -9.94 3.41
C ARG A 174 20.23 -10.95 4.56
N VAL A 175 19.22 -11.81 4.56
CA VAL A 175 19.03 -12.84 5.59
C VAL A 175 20.17 -13.84 5.55
N SER A 176 20.58 -14.29 4.37
CA SER A 176 21.70 -15.22 4.21
C SER A 176 23.00 -14.63 4.79
N ASP A 177 23.28 -13.37 4.51
CA ASP A 177 24.50 -12.70 4.99
C ASP A 177 24.48 -12.50 6.50
N GLU A 178 23.34 -12.12 7.06
CA GLU A 178 23.15 -11.97 8.49
C GLU A 178 23.31 -13.31 9.24
N ILE A 179 22.74 -14.39 8.71
CA ILE A 179 22.87 -15.74 9.30
C ILE A 179 24.33 -16.19 9.29
N ILE A 180 25.03 -16.07 8.16
CA ILE A 180 26.43 -16.50 8.04
C ILE A 180 27.35 -15.74 9.00
N LEU A 181 27.13 -14.43 9.15
CA LEU A 181 27.92 -13.60 10.06
C LEU A 181 27.68 -13.96 11.53
N ARG A 182 26.45 -14.34 11.88
CA ARG A 182 26.02 -14.56 13.27
C ARG A 182 26.09 -16.01 13.73
N MET A 183 26.02 -16.98 12.82
CA MET A 183 26.09 -18.42 13.11
C MET A 183 27.39 -19.01 12.60
N LYS A 184 28.48 -18.80 13.36
CA LYS A 184 29.82 -19.32 13.04
C LYS A 184 29.93 -20.84 13.18
N ARG A 185 29.10 -21.43 14.06
CA ARG A 185 29.01 -22.87 14.31
C ARG A 185 27.55 -23.24 14.39
N LEU A 186 27.22 -24.37 13.80
CA LEU A 186 25.86 -24.92 13.77
C LEU A 186 25.83 -26.27 14.50
N PRO A 187 24.64 -26.75 14.88
CA PRO A 187 24.49 -28.06 15.47
C PRO A 187 25.16 -29.13 14.61
N PHE A 188 25.70 -30.15 15.28
CA PHE A 188 26.33 -31.31 14.64
C PHE A 188 27.47 -30.98 13.65
N GLY A 189 28.16 -29.85 13.86
CA GLY A 189 29.35 -29.50 13.08
C GLY A 189 29.07 -29.10 11.63
N MET A 190 27.82 -28.74 11.29
CA MET A 190 27.47 -28.30 9.95
C MET A 190 28.29 -27.07 9.53
N THR A 191 28.94 -27.17 8.37
CA THR A 191 29.58 -26.06 7.68
C THR A 191 28.82 -25.80 6.38
N ILE A 192 28.21 -24.62 6.27
CA ILE A 192 27.25 -24.31 5.20
C ILE A 192 27.77 -23.13 4.38
N SER A 193 27.77 -23.28 3.05
CA SER A 193 28.10 -22.19 2.13
C SER A 193 26.94 -21.21 1.97
N ARG A 194 27.22 -19.99 1.50
CA ARG A 194 26.15 -19.00 1.20
C ARG A 194 25.10 -19.56 0.23
N LYS A 195 25.54 -20.28 -0.80
CA LYS A 195 24.65 -20.88 -1.80
C LYS A 195 23.71 -21.90 -1.16
N MET A 196 24.22 -22.76 -0.28
CA MET A 196 23.42 -23.74 0.43
C MET A 196 22.38 -23.09 1.34
N TRP A 197 22.75 -22.03 2.06
CA TRP A 197 21.81 -21.27 2.88
C TRP A 197 20.66 -20.68 2.06
N LYS A 198 20.96 -20.10 0.90
CA LYS A 198 19.93 -19.56 0.00
C LYS A 198 18.94 -20.64 -0.41
N THR A 199 19.44 -21.78 -0.92
CA THR A 199 18.59 -22.89 -1.34
C THR A 199 17.78 -23.47 -0.17
N ALA A 200 18.38 -23.59 1.03
CA ALA A 200 17.68 -24.04 2.22
C ALA A 200 16.55 -23.07 2.63
N ILE A 201 16.79 -21.75 2.58
CA ILE A 201 15.76 -20.75 2.87
C ILE A 201 14.65 -20.79 1.80
N GLU A 202 14.99 -20.96 0.52
CA GLU A 202 14.00 -21.10 -0.56
C GLU A 202 13.09 -22.32 -0.38
N MET A 203 13.63 -23.44 0.10
CA MET A 203 12.83 -24.63 0.44
C MET A 203 11.94 -24.37 1.67
N ALA A 204 12.51 -23.75 2.71
CA ALA A 204 11.80 -23.45 3.95
C ALA A 204 10.70 -22.40 3.77
N ALA A 205 10.95 -21.37 2.97
CA ALA A 205 10.13 -20.18 2.80
C ALA A 205 10.08 -19.80 1.32
N SER A 206 9.36 -20.59 0.52
CA SER A 206 9.24 -20.33 -0.92
C SER A 206 8.70 -18.93 -1.19
N GLU A 207 9.12 -18.31 -2.29
CA GLU A 207 8.70 -16.96 -2.69
C GLU A 207 7.17 -16.79 -2.64
N SER A 208 6.43 -17.73 -3.24
CA SER A 208 4.97 -17.73 -3.25
C SER A 208 4.35 -17.69 -1.85
N TRP A 209 4.95 -18.39 -0.89
CA TRP A 209 4.48 -18.40 0.49
C TRP A 209 4.84 -17.11 1.22
N VAL A 210 6.06 -16.58 1.00
CA VAL A 210 6.48 -15.29 1.58
C VAL A 210 5.57 -14.17 1.07
N VAL A 211 5.28 -14.13 -0.22
CA VAL A 211 4.39 -13.16 -0.84
C VAL A 211 2.97 -13.28 -0.30
N ALA A 212 2.40 -14.49 -0.24
CA ALA A 212 1.06 -14.70 0.31
C ALA A 212 0.97 -14.29 1.79
N SER A 213 2.01 -14.60 2.58
CA SER A 213 2.11 -14.21 3.98
C SER A 213 2.19 -12.69 4.14
N ALA A 214 3.02 -12.04 3.33
CA ALA A 214 3.18 -10.58 3.32
C ALA A 214 1.88 -9.86 2.96
N LEU A 215 1.15 -10.34 1.94
CA LEU A 215 -0.15 -9.76 1.56
C LEU A 215 -1.19 -9.87 2.68
N THR A 216 -1.21 -11.00 3.39
CA THR A 216 -2.06 -11.16 4.58
C THR A 216 -1.69 -10.15 5.68
N GLN A 217 -0.40 -9.86 5.86
CA GLN A 217 0.05 -8.87 6.83
C GLN A 217 -0.23 -7.43 6.38
N ILE A 218 -0.15 -7.13 5.08
CA ILE A 218 -0.48 -5.82 4.51
C ILE A 218 -1.97 -5.51 4.74
N ASP A 219 -2.86 -6.49 4.57
CA ASP A 219 -4.29 -6.32 4.84
C ASP A 219 -4.56 -6.00 6.32
N ARG A 220 -3.92 -6.74 7.24
CA ARG A 220 -3.99 -6.46 8.68
C ARG A 220 -3.45 -5.08 9.05
N LEU A 221 -2.31 -4.70 8.46
CA LEU A 221 -1.75 -3.37 8.65
C LEU A 221 -2.71 -2.30 8.14
N ALA A 222 -3.35 -2.50 6.98
CA ALA A 222 -4.34 -1.58 6.45
C ALA A 222 -5.53 -1.42 7.42
N SER A 223 -6.11 -2.52 7.93
CA SER A 223 -7.17 -2.46 8.95
C SER A 223 -6.75 -1.72 10.22
N TYR A 224 -5.52 -1.94 10.70
CA TYR A 224 -4.99 -1.20 11.84
C TYR A 224 -4.82 0.30 11.56
N LEU A 225 -4.27 0.64 10.39
CA LEU A 225 -4.06 2.03 9.98
C LEU A 225 -5.39 2.79 9.88
N VAL A 226 -6.45 2.16 9.37
CA VAL A 226 -7.78 2.78 9.28
C VAL A 226 -8.58 2.73 10.58
N GLY A 227 -8.07 2.07 11.62
CA GLY A 227 -8.70 1.99 12.94
C GLY A 227 -9.80 0.95 13.07
N GLU A 228 -9.83 -0.07 12.22
CA GLU A 228 -10.73 -1.23 12.38
C GLU A 228 -10.27 -2.20 13.47
N THR A 229 -8.98 -2.15 13.80
CA THR A 229 -8.38 -2.91 14.91
C THR A 229 -7.59 -1.97 15.81
N ASP A 230 -7.81 -2.06 17.12
CA ASP A 230 -7.15 -1.21 18.11
C ASP A 230 -5.67 -1.54 18.31
N SER A 231 -5.27 -2.78 18.03
CA SER A 231 -3.89 -3.27 18.18
C SER A 231 -3.36 -3.87 16.87
N LEU A 232 -2.05 -3.72 16.66
CA LEU A 232 -1.34 -4.34 15.55
C LEU A 232 -0.66 -5.63 16.01
N ALA A 233 -1.01 -6.74 15.37
CA ALA A 233 -0.34 -8.03 15.54
C ALA A 233 -0.11 -8.69 14.17
N LEU A 234 1.11 -8.54 13.65
CA LEU A 234 1.51 -9.16 12.39
C LEU A 234 2.01 -10.58 12.66
N THR A 235 1.41 -11.59 12.05
CA THR A 235 1.72 -13.00 12.28
C THR A 235 2.31 -13.64 11.03
N ILE A 236 3.58 -14.01 11.06
CA ILE A 236 4.22 -14.83 10.02
C ILE A 236 4.04 -16.31 10.42
N PRO A 237 3.26 -17.11 9.67
CA PRO A 237 2.87 -18.47 10.06
C PRO A 237 3.99 -19.49 9.78
N LEU A 238 5.14 -19.33 10.44
CA LEU A 238 6.28 -20.24 10.31
C LEU A 238 5.96 -21.66 10.78
N ASN A 239 4.97 -21.80 11.67
CA ASN A 239 4.44 -23.09 12.11
C ASN A 239 3.80 -23.93 11.00
N GLU A 240 3.42 -23.34 9.87
CA GLU A 240 2.92 -24.05 8.69
C GLU A 240 4.05 -24.56 7.79
N ARG A 241 5.29 -24.13 8.01
CA ARG A 241 6.45 -24.42 7.15
C ARG A 241 7.26 -25.64 7.57
N LYS A 242 6.65 -26.58 8.30
CA LYS A 242 7.35 -27.77 8.84
C LYS A 242 8.00 -28.61 7.75
N GLU A 243 7.28 -28.88 6.66
CA GLU A 243 7.78 -29.70 5.55
C GLU A 243 8.91 -29.01 4.78
N GLY A 244 8.75 -27.72 4.50
CA GLY A 244 9.79 -26.92 3.85
C GLY A 244 11.06 -26.83 4.70
N VAL A 245 10.92 -26.63 6.01
CA VAL A 245 12.04 -26.61 6.96
C VAL A 245 12.70 -27.98 7.07
N ALA A 246 11.93 -29.07 7.06
CA ALA A 246 12.49 -30.42 7.05
C ALA A 246 13.35 -30.67 5.82
N ALA A 247 12.83 -30.34 4.63
CA ALA A 247 13.57 -30.48 3.37
C ALA A 247 14.82 -29.58 3.32
N ALA A 248 14.74 -28.37 3.91
CA ALA A 248 15.88 -27.48 4.07
C ALA A 248 16.96 -28.09 4.98
N ILE A 249 16.58 -28.62 6.15
CA ILE A 249 17.52 -29.26 7.07
C ILE A 249 18.13 -30.51 6.43
N GLU A 250 17.34 -31.30 5.70
CA GLU A 250 17.82 -32.46 4.95
C GLU A 250 18.91 -32.08 3.95
N LEU A 251 18.68 -31.05 3.14
CA LEU A 251 19.70 -30.50 2.24
C LEU A 251 20.96 -30.09 2.99
N LEU A 252 20.80 -29.38 4.12
CA LEU A 252 21.93 -28.89 4.90
C LEU A 252 22.71 -30.03 5.56
N VAL A 253 22.05 -31.06 6.09
CA VAL A 253 22.71 -32.23 6.67
C VAL A 253 23.47 -32.99 5.57
N HIS A 254 22.81 -33.28 4.44
CA HIS A 254 23.38 -34.06 3.34
C HIS A 254 24.64 -33.44 2.73
N GLU A 255 24.61 -32.13 2.49
CA GLU A 255 25.69 -31.40 1.82
C GLU A 255 26.77 -30.90 2.82
N SER A 256 26.59 -31.15 4.11
CA SER A 256 27.54 -30.72 5.15
C SER A 256 28.48 -31.83 5.62
N ASN A 257 29.46 -31.46 6.43
CA ASN A 257 30.37 -32.39 7.10
C ASN A 257 29.76 -33.05 8.37
N THR A 258 28.43 -33.09 8.50
CA THR A 258 27.75 -33.63 9.70
C THR A 258 28.15 -35.07 9.99
N ILE A 259 28.28 -35.90 8.96
CA ILE A 259 28.70 -37.31 9.10
C ILE A 259 30.12 -37.43 9.66
N GLU A 260 31.05 -36.61 9.16
CA GLU A 260 32.42 -36.57 9.68
C GLU A 260 32.47 -36.07 11.13
N PHE A 261 31.63 -35.08 11.47
CA PHE A 261 31.50 -34.61 12.85
C PHE A 261 31.00 -35.72 13.77
N LEU A 262 29.93 -36.44 13.40
CA LEU A 262 29.41 -37.55 14.21
C LEU A 262 30.46 -38.64 14.42
N LYS A 263 31.21 -38.99 13.37
CA LYS A 263 32.29 -39.96 13.47
C LYS A 263 33.35 -39.51 14.48
N ARG A 264 33.87 -38.29 14.35
CA ARG A 264 35.05 -37.79 15.10
C ARG A 264 34.74 -37.27 16.49
N GLU A 265 33.61 -36.60 16.67
CA GLU A 265 33.29 -35.85 17.89
C GLU A 265 32.25 -36.57 18.76
N VAL A 266 31.51 -37.53 18.19
CA VAL A 266 30.44 -38.24 18.90
C VAL A 266 30.78 -39.70 19.11
N ILE A 267 31.04 -40.44 18.03
CA ILE A 267 31.16 -41.90 18.09
C ILE A 267 32.56 -42.30 18.56
N ALA A 268 33.63 -41.82 17.92
CA ALA A 268 35.00 -42.17 18.29
C ALA A 268 35.33 -41.86 19.77
N PRO A 269 35.03 -40.66 20.32
CA PRO A 269 35.35 -40.34 21.71
C PRO A 269 34.58 -41.23 22.71
N ALA A 270 33.32 -41.56 22.39
CA ALA A 270 32.52 -42.43 23.24
C ALA A 270 33.04 -43.88 23.23
N ILE A 271 33.49 -44.38 22.09
CA ILE A 271 34.13 -45.70 21.99
C ILE A 271 35.44 -45.69 22.77
N GLU A 272 36.29 -44.67 22.58
CA GLU A 272 37.57 -44.55 23.26
C GLU A 272 37.44 -44.45 24.79
N GLU A 273 36.44 -43.73 25.29
CA GLU A 273 36.18 -43.61 26.71
C GLU A 273 35.75 -44.95 27.35
N ARG A 274 35.04 -45.80 26.58
CA ARG A 274 34.48 -47.07 27.06
C ARG A 274 35.44 -48.24 26.88
N ILE A 275 36.25 -48.22 25.82
CA ILE A 275 37.32 -49.19 25.54
C ILE A 275 38.64 -48.62 26.09
N LYS A 276 38.68 -48.32 27.39
CA LYS A 276 39.92 -47.93 28.07
C LYS A 276 40.83 -49.15 28.25
N GLY A 277 42.00 -49.11 27.63
CA GLY A 277 43.07 -50.13 27.80
C GLY A 277 43.08 -51.23 26.74
N ARG A 278 43.84 -52.30 27.02
CA ARG A 278 43.95 -53.46 26.13
C ARG A 278 42.77 -54.40 26.37
N VAL A 279 41.99 -54.72 25.33
CA VAL A 279 40.88 -55.68 25.44
C VAL A 279 41.46 -57.08 25.35
N ILE A 280 41.47 -57.82 26.46
CA ILE A 280 41.99 -59.19 26.50
C ILE A 280 40.84 -60.16 26.22
N VAL A 281 41.01 -61.02 25.22
CA VAL A 281 40.08 -62.11 24.93
C VAL A 281 40.33 -63.26 25.93
N PRO A 282 39.37 -63.59 26.82
CA PRO A 282 39.64 -64.40 28.00
C PRO A 282 40.29 -65.76 27.76
N SER A 283 39.88 -66.52 26.72
CA SER A 283 40.43 -67.87 26.50
C SER A 283 41.72 -67.92 25.70
N VAL A 284 42.11 -66.82 25.06
CA VAL A 284 43.29 -66.82 24.16
C VAL A 284 44.39 -65.89 24.65
N GLY A 285 44.12 -65.05 25.66
CA GLY A 285 45.10 -64.12 26.23
C GLY A 285 45.58 -63.02 25.28
N ILE A 286 45.11 -63.01 24.02
CA ILE A 286 45.46 -62.01 23.03
C ILE A 286 44.76 -60.70 23.37
N GLY A 287 45.57 -59.65 23.49
CA GLY A 287 45.10 -58.29 23.64
C GLY A 287 44.85 -57.63 22.30
N LEU A 288 43.66 -57.05 22.14
CA LEU A 288 43.35 -56.07 21.12
C LEU A 288 43.86 -54.70 21.56
N SER A 289 44.61 -54.04 20.68
CA SER A 289 45.07 -52.67 20.90
C SER A 289 43.93 -51.67 20.71
N LYS A 290 44.15 -50.43 21.16
CA LYS A 290 43.21 -49.32 20.94
C LYS A 290 43.01 -49.09 19.44
N GLU A 291 44.10 -49.09 18.70
CA GLU A 291 44.14 -48.85 17.25
C GLU A 291 43.36 -49.92 16.49
N GLU A 292 43.43 -51.18 16.92
CA GLU A 292 42.69 -52.30 16.31
C GLU A 292 41.19 -52.19 16.57
N CYS A 293 40.80 -51.78 17.78
CA CYS A 293 39.41 -51.51 18.12
C CYS A 293 38.89 -50.34 17.26
N THR A 294 39.59 -49.21 17.23
CA THR A 294 39.22 -48.05 16.42
C THR A 294 39.12 -48.40 14.94
N ALA A 295 40.10 -49.12 14.37
CA ALA A 295 40.06 -49.53 12.97
C ALA A 295 38.86 -50.43 12.63
N ALA A 296 38.48 -51.34 13.54
CA ALA A 296 37.28 -52.16 13.35
C ALA A 296 35.99 -51.34 13.42
N PHE A 297 35.92 -50.35 14.31
CA PHE A 297 34.80 -49.42 14.34
C PHE A 297 34.73 -48.56 13.09
N GLU A 298 35.86 -48.03 12.61
CA GLU A 298 35.89 -47.24 11.37
C GLU A 298 35.54 -48.05 10.13
N LEU A 299 35.87 -49.34 10.11
CA LEU A 299 35.50 -50.25 9.03
C LEU A 299 33.99 -50.48 8.97
N VAL A 300 33.34 -50.61 10.13
CA VAL A 300 31.90 -50.91 10.23
C VAL A 300 31.04 -49.65 10.15
N LEU A 301 31.47 -48.56 10.80
CA LEU A 301 30.86 -47.25 10.73
C LEU A 301 31.35 -46.52 9.47
N SER A 302 31.13 -47.16 8.31
CA SER A 302 31.45 -46.55 7.03
C SER A 302 30.62 -45.27 6.84
N SER A 303 31.11 -44.36 6.00
CA SER A 303 30.36 -43.16 5.65
C SER A 303 29.01 -43.48 5.02
N GLU A 304 28.85 -44.65 4.40
CA GLU A 304 27.59 -45.14 3.82
C GLU A 304 26.58 -45.52 4.91
N TRP A 305 26.99 -46.27 5.94
CA TRP A 305 26.12 -46.60 7.08
C TRP A 305 25.65 -45.35 7.82
N LEU A 306 26.56 -44.38 8.03
CA LEU A 306 26.19 -43.11 8.65
C LEU A 306 25.30 -42.26 7.73
N LYS A 307 25.46 -42.37 6.40
CA LYS A 307 24.58 -41.71 5.42
C LYS A 307 23.15 -42.21 5.49
N GLU A 308 22.95 -43.51 5.68
CA GLU A 308 21.61 -44.08 5.90
C GLU A 308 20.92 -43.52 7.17
N ARG A 309 21.69 -42.89 8.07
CA ARG A 309 21.21 -42.26 9.30
C ARG A 309 21.01 -40.76 9.20
N GLU A 310 21.22 -40.16 8.03
CA GLU A 310 20.93 -38.74 7.79
C GLU A 310 19.46 -38.41 8.11
N HIS A 311 18.55 -39.31 7.74
CA HIS A 311 17.12 -39.14 8.02
C HIS A 311 16.82 -39.04 9.52
N ASP A 312 17.43 -39.91 10.35
CA ASP A 312 17.25 -39.91 11.81
C ASP A 312 17.72 -38.58 12.44
N ILE A 313 18.81 -38.01 11.92
CA ILE A 313 19.35 -36.71 12.36
C ILE A 313 18.37 -35.59 11.99
N VAL A 314 17.92 -35.56 10.74
CA VAL A 314 16.98 -34.57 10.23
C VAL A 314 15.68 -34.62 11.02
N GLU A 315 15.13 -35.82 11.22
CA GLU A 315 13.90 -36.00 11.99
C GLU A 315 14.05 -35.49 13.42
N THR A 316 15.16 -35.81 14.10
CA THR A 316 15.45 -35.33 15.45
C THR A 316 15.46 -33.79 15.50
N MET A 317 16.14 -33.14 14.55
CA MET A 317 16.20 -31.68 14.46
C MET A 317 14.84 -31.05 14.19
N VAL A 318 14.08 -31.62 13.25
CA VAL A 318 12.75 -31.12 12.89
C VAL A 318 11.81 -31.27 14.06
N ASN A 319 11.75 -32.45 14.68
CA ASN A 319 10.89 -32.73 15.83
C ASN A 319 11.19 -31.79 17.01
N TYR A 320 12.46 -31.48 17.25
CA TYR A 320 12.85 -30.49 18.25
C TYR A 320 12.32 -29.09 17.91
N LEU A 321 12.62 -28.61 16.69
CA LEU A 321 12.24 -27.27 16.24
C LEU A 321 10.72 -27.07 16.22
N VAL A 322 9.95 -28.08 15.83
CA VAL A 322 8.47 -27.99 15.82
C VAL A 322 7.84 -28.27 17.18
N GLY A 323 8.63 -28.57 18.22
CA GLY A 323 8.15 -28.83 19.58
C GLY A 323 7.51 -30.19 19.80
N LYS A 324 7.78 -31.18 18.94
CA LYS A 324 7.36 -32.57 19.18
C LYS A 324 8.22 -33.25 20.25
N THR A 325 9.48 -32.81 20.38
CA THR A 325 10.38 -33.23 21.46
C THR A 325 10.83 -32.01 22.25
N ASP A 326 11.04 -32.21 23.56
CA ASP A 326 11.49 -31.16 24.47
C ASP A 326 12.99 -30.93 24.46
N THR A 327 13.75 -31.96 24.08
CA THR A 327 15.22 -31.97 24.02
C THR A 327 15.73 -32.31 22.62
N LEU A 328 16.88 -31.76 22.28
CA LEU A 328 17.63 -32.10 21.06
C LEU A 328 18.65 -33.21 21.36
N ASP A 329 18.15 -34.43 21.57
CA ASP A 329 18.99 -35.60 21.84
C ASP A 329 19.08 -36.49 20.60
N LEU A 330 20.28 -36.61 20.03
CA LEU A 330 20.53 -37.51 18.90
C LEU A 330 20.90 -38.90 19.43
N VAL A 331 20.11 -39.90 19.07
CA VAL A 331 20.32 -41.31 19.45
C VAL A 331 20.93 -42.07 18.29
N VAL A 332 22.14 -42.60 18.47
CA VAL A 332 22.84 -43.43 17.48
C VAL A 332 22.74 -44.90 17.92
N PRO A 333 21.98 -45.75 17.21
CA PRO A 333 21.85 -47.16 17.57
C PRO A 333 23.14 -47.91 17.22
N LEU A 334 23.80 -48.44 18.25
CA LEU A 334 25.01 -49.24 18.14
C LEU A 334 24.75 -50.75 18.14
N GLY A 335 23.56 -51.24 18.54
CA GLY A 335 23.26 -52.68 18.60
C GLY A 335 23.69 -53.48 17.34
N PRO A 336 23.21 -53.13 16.13
CA PRO A 336 23.64 -53.80 14.89
C PRO A 336 25.13 -53.61 14.59
N VAL A 337 25.67 -52.42 14.91
CA VAL A 337 27.08 -52.08 14.73
C VAL A 337 27.97 -52.94 15.62
N LYS A 338 27.60 -53.16 16.89
CA LYS A 338 28.33 -54.03 17.82
C LYS A 338 28.51 -55.42 17.23
N ALA A 339 27.48 -55.97 16.58
CA ALA A 339 27.54 -57.32 16.03
C ALA A 339 28.53 -57.40 14.85
N MET A 340 28.52 -56.39 14.00
CA MET A 340 29.45 -56.27 12.87
C MET A 340 30.88 -56.00 13.33
N VAL A 341 31.07 -55.15 14.35
CA VAL A 341 32.39 -54.87 14.95
C VAL A 341 32.93 -56.10 15.67
N ALA A 342 32.08 -56.85 16.36
CA ALA A 342 32.46 -58.12 16.98
C ALA A 342 32.96 -59.11 15.93
N GLU A 343 32.33 -59.18 14.76
CA GLU A 343 32.80 -60.03 13.65
C GLU A 343 34.16 -59.57 13.12
N ALA A 344 34.34 -58.26 12.88
CA ALA A 344 35.59 -57.70 12.38
C ALA A 344 36.75 -57.91 13.37
N LEU A 345 36.51 -57.66 14.66
CA LEU A 345 37.49 -57.90 15.72
C LEU A 345 37.75 -59.38 15.93
N ALA A 346 36.73 -60.24 15.88
CA ALA A 346 36.89 -61.69 16.00
C ALA A 346 37.79 -62.24 14.89
N LYS A 347 37.67 -61.73 13.66
CA LYS A 347 38.56 -62.08 12.55
C LYS A 347 39.99 -61.61 12.82
N ALA A 348 40.18 -60.38 13.32
CA ALA A 348 41.50 -59.85 13.67
C ALA A 348 42.17 -60.66 14.80
N VAL A 349 41.41 -61.02 15.83
CA VAL A 349 41.86 -61.94 16.89
C VAL A 349 42.23 -63.28 16.26
N ASP A 350 41.36 -63.89 15.45
CA ASP A 350 41.58 -65.20 14.84
C ASP A 350 42.88 -65.24 14.04
N THR A 351 43.16 -64.21 13.24
CA THR A 351 44.42 -64.07 12.49
C THR A 351 45.63 -63.97 13.40
N LYS A 352 45.53 -63.29 14.54
CA LYS A 352 46.62 -63.23 15.52
C LYS A 352 46.84 -64.57 16.22
N VAL A 353 45.77 -65.27 16.58
CA VAL A 353 45.86 -66.61 17.18
C VAL A 353 46.49 -67.58 16.18
N GLU A 354 46.05 -67.55 14.91
CA GLU A 354 46.61 -68.37 13.84
C GLU A 354 48.10 -68.07 13.64
N GLY A 355 48.48 -66.80 13.58
CA GLY A 355 49.89 -66.39 13.48
C GLY A 355 50.74 -66.83 14.68
N TYR A 356 50.19 -66.78 15.90
CA TYR A 356 50.85 -67.31 17.09
C TYR A 356 50.98 -68.84 17.00
N TYR A 357 49.91 -69.55 16.66
CA TYR A 357 49.89 -71.01 16.50
C TYR A 357 50.90 -71.50 15.45
N ASP A 358 51.00 -70.80 14.31
CA ASP A 358 51.93 -71.14 13.25
C ASP A 358 53.40 -70.84 13.61
N SER A 359 53.64 -69.93 14.56
CA SER A 359 54.98 -69.65 15.10
C SER A 359 55.47 -70.71 16.10
N LEU A 360 54.56 -71.55 16.62
CA LEU A 360 54.92 -72.61 17.57
C LEU A 360 55.69 -73.76 16.89
N PRO A 361 56.70 -74.33 17.57
CA PRO A 361 57.41 -75.49 17.06
C PRO A 361 56.49 -76.71 16.98
N VAL A 362 56.77 -77.64 16.04
CA VAL A 362 56.04 -78.90 15.96
C VAL A 362 56.36 -79.77 17.18
N CYS A 363 55.33 -80.29 17.85
CA CYS A 363 55.49 -81.11 19.04
C CYS A 363 56.34 -82.35 18.78
N THR A 364 57.29 -82.62 19.68
CA THR A 364 57.91 -83.95 19.77
C THR A 364 56.94 -84.93 20.44
N HIS A 365 57.09 -86.24 20.21
CA HIS A 365 56.16 -87.25 20.73
C HIS A 365 55.97 -87.21 22.26
N ASN A 366 57.01 -86.80 23.01
CA ASN A 366 56.93 -86.66 24.46
C ASN A 366 56.15 -85.40 24.90
N LEU A 367 56.32 -84.28 24.18
CA LEU A 367 55.59 -83.03 24.48
C LEU A 367 54.11 -83.16 24.15
N LEU A 368 53.78 -83.84 23.04
CA LEU A 368 52.38 -84.10 22.65
C LEU A 368 51.65 -84.95 23.71
N ALA A 369 52.32 -85.95 24.27
CA ALA A 369 51.74 -86.79 25.32
C ALA A 369 51.50 -86.01 26.63
N GLN A 370 52.41 -85.09 27.00
CA GLN A 370 52.21 -84.20 28.15
C GLN A 370 51.06 -83.22 27.93
N GLN A 371 50.96 -82.62 26.74
CA GLN A 371 49.93 -81.63 26.42
C GLN A 371 48.52 -82.24 26.37
N LEU A 372 48.38 -83.51 25.97
CA LEU A 372 47.10 -84.23 25.97
C LEU A 372 46.66 -84.72 27.37
N MET A 373 47.60 -84.80 28.33
CA MET A 373 47.33 -85.25 29.70
C MET A 373 47.23 -84.09 30.71
N GLY A 374 47.63 -82.87 30.34
CA GLY A 374 47.58 -81.69 31.19
C GLY A 374 46.34 -80.82 30.94
N THR A 375 45.87 -80.13 31.98
CA THR A 375 44.95 -78.99 31.86
C THR A 375 45.78 -77.73 31.59
N HIS A 376 46.32 -77.60 30.38
CA HIS A 376 47.10 -76.42 30.02
C HIS A 376 46.21 -75.43 29.26
N ASP A 377 46.10 -74.22 29.81
CA ASP A 377 45.41 -73.08 29.19
C ASP A 377 46.24 -72.44 28.05
N GLU A 378 47.49 -72.87 27.85
CA GLU A 378 48.43 -72.33 26.86
C GLU A 378 49.10 -73.46 26.06
N LEU A 379 49.32 -73.22 24.76
CA LEU A 379 49.81 -74.22 23.81
C LEU A 379 51.32 -74.05 23.59
N ASP A 380 52.14 -74.98 24.08
CA ASP A 380 53.61 -74.88 23.97
C ASP A 380 54.17 -75.36 22.61
N CYS A 381 53.41 -76.18 21.89
CA CYS A 381 53.79 -76.70 20.59
C CYS A 381 52.58 -77.07 19.72
N ARG A 382 52.79 -77.17 18.40
CA ARG A 382 51.78 -77.57 17.41
C ARG A 382 51.80 -79.10 17.16
N PRO A 383 50.68 -79.81 17.34
CA PRO A 383 50.60 -81.23 17.00
C PRO A 383 50.94 -81.50 15.52
N PRO A 384 51.72 -82.53 15.19
CA PRO A 384 52.09 -82.82 13.81
C PRO A 384 50.86 -83.14 12.96
N GLY A 385 50.71 -82.43 11.84
CA GLY A 385 49.62 -82.63 10.88
C GLY A 385 48.27 -81.98 11.24
N VAL A 386 48.19 -81.22 12.33
CA VAL A 386 46.96 -80.52 12.74
C VAL A 386 47.02 -79.06 12.29
N THR A 387 45.96 -78.60 11.64
CA THR A 387 45.81 -77.20 11.23
C THR A 387 45.25 -76.35 12.37
N TYR A 388 45.49 -75.04 12.33
CA TYR A 388 44.90 -74.09 13.29
C TYR A 388 43.38 -74.27 13.43
N GLN A 389 42.65 -74.36 12.31
CA GLN A 389 41.20 -74.54 12.32
C GLN A 389 40.74 -75.82 13.04
N THR A 390 41.50 -76.90 12.90
CA THR A 390 41.22 -78.17 13.61
C THR A 390 41.49 -78.03 15.10
N SER A 391 42.61 -77.40 15.47
CA SER A 391 42.96 -77.10 16.86
C SER A 391 41.96 -76.16 17.53
N LYS A 392 41.49 -75.11 16.84
CA LYS A 392 40.48 -74.16 17.30
C LYS A 392 39.16 -74.86 17.64
N LEU A 393 38.71 -75.79 16.79
CA LEU A 393 37.50 -76.57 17.02
C LEU A 393 37.64 -77.50 18.24
N LEU A 394 38.79 -78.19 18.38
CA LEU A 394 39.05 -79.11 19.49
C LEU A 394 39.15 -78.40 20.85
N MET A 395 39.69 -77.18 20.87
CA MET A 395 39.80 -76.36 22.09
C MET A 395 38.52 -75.56 22.38
N GLY A 396 37.49 -75.65 21.53
CA GLY A 396 36.25 -74.89 21.71
C GLY A 396 36.42 -73.37 21.63
N ILE A 397 37.48 -72.87 20.99
CA ILE A 397 37.78 -71.45 20.91
C ILE A 397 36.79 -70.78 19.94
N ASN A 398 35.78 -70.12 20.50
CA ASN A 398 34.88 -69.26 19.76
C ASN A 398 35.29 -67.79 19.93
N THR A 399 36.18 -67.30 19.05
CA THR A 399 36.68 -65.92 19.07
C THR A 399 35.55 -64.90 18.96
N ARG A 400 34.53 -65.17 18.16
CA ARG A 400 33.36 -64.30 17.99
C ARG A 400 32.56 -64.14 19.28
N ALA A 401 32.22 -65.24 19.95
CA ALA A 401 31.43 -65.19 21.17
C ALA A 401 32.16 -64.42 22.29
N GLN A 402 33.48 -64.60 22.40
CA GLN A 402 34.28 -63.94 23.42
C GLN A 402 34.49 -62.45 23.14
N VAL A 403 34.73 -62.08 21.88
CA VAL A 403 34.81 -60.67 21.49
C VAL A 403 33.45 -59.99 21.70
N TRP A 404 32.35 -60.67 21.36
CA TRP A 404 30.99 -60.18 21.61
C TRP A 404 30.74 -59.93 23.10
N GLU A 405 31.07 -60.87 23.98
CA GLU A 405 30.89 -60.71 25.43
C GLU A 405 31.63 -59.48 25.98
N VAL A 406 32.87 -59.24 25.52
CA VAL A 406 33.64 -58.07 25.97
C VAL A 406 33.08 -56.76 25.40
N LEU A 407 32.65 -56.74 24.14
CA LEU A 407 32.05 -55.56 23.53
C LEU A 407 30.69 -55.22 24.16
N ASP A 408 29.85 -56.23 24.39
CA ASP A 408 28.52 -56.06 24.97
C ASP A 408 28.60 -55.55 26.42
N ALA A 409 29.57 -56.04 27.20
CA ALA A 409 29.81 -55.54 28.55
C ALA A 409 30.32 -54.09 28.61
N LYS A 410 31.00 -53.61 27.56
CA LYS A 410 31.66 -52.30 27.56
C LYS A 410 30.91 -51.22 26.80
N LEU A 411 30.11 -51.58 25.80
CA LEU A 411 29.46 -50.66 24.89
C LEU A 411 27.93 -50.77 24.99
N PRO A 412 27.23 -49.63 25.16
CA PRO A 412 25.77 -49.63 25.16
C PRO A 412 25.21 -49.98 23.77
N ASP A 413 23.94 -50.36 23.74
CA ASP A 413 23.20 -50.55 22.49
C ASP A 413 22.88 -49.23 21.78
N GLU A 414 22.91 -48.12 22.50
CA GLU A 414 22.60 -46.79 21.98
C GLU A 414 23.58 -45.77 22.55
N LEU A 415 23.97 -44.82 21.70
CA LEU A 415 24.80 -43.68 22.08
C LEU A 415 23.99 -42.40 21.95
N VAL A 416 23.88 -41.66 23.05
CA VAL A 416 23.13 -40.40 23.09
C VAL A 416 24.08 -39.21 23.04
N HIS A 417 23.97 -38.41 21.98
CA HIS A 417 24.53 -37.07 21.93
C HIS A 417 23.47 -36.09 22.44
N SER A 418 23.62 -35.67 23.71
CA SER A 418 22.62 -34.86 24.36
C SER A 418 22.64 -33.39 23.91
N GLU A 419 21.51 -32.72 24.11
CA GLU A 419 21.36 -31.28 23.88
C GLU A 419 22.47 -30.47 24.54
N ALA A 420 22.83 -30.79 25.79
CA ALA A 420 23.89 -30.10 26.53
C ALA A 420 25.23 -30.13 25.79
N LYS A 421 25.56 -31.23 25.10
CA LYS A 421 26.77 -31.34 24.29
C LYS A 421 26.66 -30.49 23.02
N THR A 422 25.51 -30.50 22.35
CA THR A 422 25.26 -29.64 21.18
C THR A 422 25.35 -28.16 21.56
N ARG A 423 24.70 -27.76 22.65
CA ARG A 423 24.74 -26.40 23.22
C ARG A 423 26.15 -25.96 23.55
N ALA A 424 26.95 -26.83 24.18
CA ALA A 424 28.36 -26.55 24.46
C ALA A 424 29.19 -26.38 23.17
N TYR A 425 28.87 -27.13 22.11
CA TYR A 425 29.57 -27.05 20.82
C TYR A 425 29.27 -25.75 20.06
N VAL A 426 27.99 -25.38 19.93
CA VAL A 426 27.55 -24.19 19.19
C VAL A 426 27.74 -22.89 19.98
N GLY A 427 27.68 -22.97 21.30
CA GLY A 427 27.77 -21.85 22.24
C GLY A 427 26.43 -21.17 22.51
N GLU A 428 26.32 -20.54 23.68
CA GLU A 428 25.10 -19.89 24.18
C GLU A 428 24.44 -18.91 23.20
N PRO A 429 25.17 -17.99 22.52
CA PRO A 429 24.53 -17.04 21.62
C PRO A 429 23.89 -17.69 20.38
N ALA A 430 24.46 -18.80 19.90
CA ALA A 430 23.89 -19.55 18.79
C ALA A 430 22.72 -20.42 19.27
N TRP A 431 22.84 -21.03 20.45
CA TRP A 431 21.77 -21.81 21.07
C TRP A 431 20.51 -20.96 21.31
N ALA A 432 20.66 -19.75 21.84
CA ALA A 432 19.54 -18.83 22.04
C ALA A 432 18.77 -18.52 20.73
N ARG A 433 19.46 -18.50 19.59
CA ARG A 433 18.80 -18.35 18.27
C ARG A 433 18.07 -19.60 17.82
N ILE A 434 18.57 -20.78 18.16
CA ILE A 434 17.88 -22.06 17.90
C ILE A 434 16.58 -22.10 18.73
N GLU A 435 16.64 -21.71 20.00
CA GLU A 435 15.44 -21.61 20.85
C GLU A 435 14.45 -20.57 20.34
N GLN A 436 14.94 -19.42 19.87
CA GLN A 436 14.10 -18.42 19.25
C GLN A 436 13.41 -18.97 17.99
N ALA A 437 14.16 -19.64 17.11
CA ALA A 437 13.61 -20.28 15.92
C ALA A 437 12.60 -21.39 16.28
N ARG A 438 12.87 -22.19 17.31
CA ARG A 438 11.93 -23.18 17.86
C ARG A 438 10.64 -22.51 18.32
N GLY A 439 10.72 -21.41 19.06
CA GLY A 439 9.56 -20.62 19.46
C GLY A 439 8.74 -20.13 18.26
N TRP A 440 9.41 -19.64 17.22
CA TRP A 440 8.76 -19.20 15.97
C TRP A 440 8.12 -20.36 15.20
N MET A 441 8.75 -21.53 15.15
CA MET A 441 8.21 -22.72 14.48
C MET A 441 7.01 -23.32 15.22
N GLN A 442 6.89 -23.09 16.53
CA GLN A 442 5.74 -23.55 17.32
C GLN A 442 4.55 -22.60 17.20
N ASN A 443 4.80 -21.29 17.39
CA ASN A 443 3.74 -20.30 17.58
C ASN A 443 3.53 -19.37 16.39
N GLY A 444 4.40 -19.44 15.37
CA GLY A 444 4.57 -18.38 14.40
C GLY A 444 5.44 -17.25 14.95
N LEU A 445 5.89 -16.37 14.06
CA LEU A 445 6.52 -15.11 14.46
C LEU A 445 5.44 -14.03 14.53
N VAL A 446 5.13 -13.59 15.74
CA VAL A 446 4.23 -12.47 15.99
C VAL A 446 5.07 -11.22 16.23
N ILE A 447 4.80 -10.17 15.45
CA ILE A 447 5.36 -8.83 15.63
C ILE A 447 4.23 -7.94 16.13
N GLU A 448 4.35 -7.54 17.39
CA GLU A 448 3.42 -6.61 18.03
C GLU A 448 3.81 -5.15 17.75
N GLU A 449 2.91 -4.22 18.07
CA GLU A 449 3.10 -2.79 17.81
C GLU A 449 4.34 -2.21 18.50
N ASP A 450 4.58 -2.57 19.76
CA ASP A 450 5.74 -2.12 20.55
C ASP A 450 7.06 -2.61 19.93
N GLN A 451 7.08 -3.84 19.43
CA GLN A 451 8.21 -4.41 18.71
C GLN A 451 8.41 -3.70 17.38
N LEU A 452 7.34 -3.43 16.62
CA LEU A 452 7.43 -2.68 15.37
C LEU A 452 8.02 -1.28 15.59
N ARG A 453 7.56 -0.59 16.64
CA ARG A 453 8.07 0.72 17.08
C ARG A 453 9.55 0.65 17.46
N SER A 454 9.96 -0.41 18.17
CA SER A 454 11.38 -0.61 18.51
C SER A 454 12.33 -0.76 17.31
N TYR A 455 11.80 -1.15 16.14
CA TYR A 455 12.56 -1.21 14.89
C TYR A 455 12.58 0.11 14.12
N MET A 456 11.80 1.10 14.54
CA MET A 456 11.73 2.43 13.97
C MET A 456 12.65 3.40 14.73
N ASN A 457 13.17 4.41 14.03
CA ASN A 457 13.77 5.57 14.70
C ASN A 457 12.66 6.59 15.00
N GLN A 458 12.97 7.58 15.85
CA GLN A 458 12.00 8.60 16.29
C GLN A 458 11.27 9.28 15.12
N ASP A 459 11.99 9.66 14.05
CA ASP A 459 11.38 10.27 12.85
C ASP A 459 10.30 9.38 12.19
N ARG A 460 10.47 8.05 12.24
CA ARG A 460 9.52 7.08 11.67
C ARG A 460 8.34 6.83 12.61
N GLU A 461 8.54 6.87 13.92
CA GLU A 461 7.45 6.82 14.89
C GLU A 461 6.53 8.03 14.74
N ASP A 462 7.10 9.24 14.67
CA ASP A 462 6.35 10.48 14.42
C ASP A 462 5.60 10.40 13.07
N THR A 463 6.23 9.81 12.06
CA THR A 463 5.59 9.57 10.76
C THR A 463 4.41 8.61 10.87
N LEU A 464 4.54 7.51 11.63
CA LEU A 464 3.46 6.55 11.84
C LEU A 464 2.28 7.19 12.57
N GLU A 465 2.53 8.01 13.59
CA GLU A 465 1.48 8.74 14.31
C GLU A 465 0.73 9.69 13.39
N ARG A 466 1.44 10.45 12.56
CA ARG A 466 0.82 11.30 11.54
C ARG A 466 0.01 10.51 10.53
N ILE A 467 0.50 9.34 10.11
CA ILE A 467 -0.26 8.47 9.21
C ILE A 467 -1.55 8.03 9.92
N LEU A 468 -1.46 7.52 11.15
CA LEU A 468 -2.62 7.06 11.92
C LEU A 468 -3.66 8.17 12.14
N GLU A 469 -3.21 9.38 12.47
CA GLU A 469 -4.07 10.55 12.60
C GLU A 469 -4.81 10.82 11.29
N VAL A 470 -4.07 10.94 10.18
CA VAL A 470 -4.65 11.20 8.85
C VAL A 470 -5.56 10.08 8.37
N THR A 471 -5.22 8.82 8.62
CA THR A 471 -6.00 7.68 8.10
C THR A 471 -7.25 7.42 8.91
N ARG A 472 -7.22 7.62 10.23
CA ARG A 472 -8.38 7.41 11.12
C ARG A 472 -9.29 8.63 11.19
N ALA A 473 -8.72 9.81 11.41
CA ALA A 473 -9.49 11.03 11.51
C ALA A 473 -9.79 11.63 10.11
N GLY A 474 -8.99 11.33 9.10
CA GLY A 474 -9.04 12.10 7.85
C GLY A 474 -8.29 13.42 8.00
N VAL A 475 -8.16 14.14 6.90
CA VAL A 475 -7.64 15.52 6.93
C VAL A 475 -8.83 16.45 7.09
N GLU A 476 -8.87 17.18 8.20
CA GLU A 476 -9.81 18.27 8.38
C GLU A 476 -9.26 19.52 7.69
N PHE A 477 -10.14 20.17 6.93
CA PHE A 477 -9.86 21.38 6.19
C PHE A 477 -10.84 22.44 6.66
N THR A 478 -10.31 23.42 7.37
CA THR A 478 -11.06 24.46 8.07
C THR A 478 -10.99 25.80 7.34
N GLU A 479 -11.77 26.77 7.83
CA GLU A 479 -11.69 28.16 7.35
C GLU A 479 -10.29 28.76 7.51
N ASP A 480 -9.58 28.47 8.61
CA ASP A 480 -8.22 28.95 8.84
C ASP A 480 -7.24 28.39 7.81
N ASP A 481 -7.42 27.13 7.38
CA ASP A 481 -6.61 26.53 6.33
C ASP A 481 -6.84 27.21 4.98
N VAL A 482 -8.10 27.56 4.67
CA VAL A 482 -8.45 28.35 3.48
C VAL A 482 -7.80 29.73 3.53
N ARG A 483 -7.91 30.42 4.68
CA ARG A 483 -7.29 31.74 4.89
C ARG A 483 -5.78 31.67 4.69
N THR A 484 -5.13 30.64 5.24
CA THR A 484 -3.69 30.40 5.14
C THR A 484 -3.26 30.13 3.69
N LEU A 485 -4.01 29.32 2.94
CA LEU A 485 -3.73 29.02 1.52
C LEU A 485 -3.81 30.25 0.60
N ILE A 486 -4.61 31.25 0.95
CA ILE A 486 -4.79 32.48 0.14
C ILE A 486 -3.68 33.52 0.45
N GLY A 487 -2.92 33.35 1.54
CA GLY A 487 -1.62 33.99 1.77
C GLY A 487 -1.58 35.04 2.90
N GLU A 488 -0.44 35.10 3.61
CA GLU A 488 -0.24 35.86 4.85
C GLU A 488 -0.18 37.40 4.69
N GLU A 489 0.28 37.94 3.56
CA GLU A 489 0.58 39.39 3.49
C GLU A 489 -0.61 40.25 3.03
N ASN A 490 -1.58 39.66 2.30
CA ASN A 490 -2.79 40.34 1.79
C ASN A 490 -3.95 39.37 1.45
N GLY A 491 -3.84 38.07 1.76
CA GLY A 491 -4.82 37.07 1.34
C GLY A 491 -6.12 37.15 2.11
N GLU A 492 -6.03 37.40 3.42
CA GLU A 492 -7.19 37.47 4.31
C GLU A 492 -8.11 38.65 3.98
N THR A 493 -7.54 39.83 3.74
CA THR A 493 -8.32 41.01 3.33
C THR A 493 -9.00 40.80 1.98
N ARG A 494 -8.32 40.17 1.03
CA ARG A 494 -8.91 39.85 -0.28
C ARG A 494 -10.03 38.82 -0.18
N PHE A 495 -9.87 37.81 0.67
CA PHE A 495 -10.90 36.79 0.86
C PHE A 495 -12.17 37.38 1.47
N GLU A 496 -12.03 38.22 2.51
CA GLU A 496 -13.16 38.93 3.11
C GLU A 496 -13.79 39.94 2.14
N ASP A 497 -12.99 40.65 1.33
CA ASP A 497 -13.50 41.54 0.28
C ASP A 497 -14.32 40.77 -0.77
N ILE A 498 -13.86 39.59 -1.18
CA ILE A 498 -14.58 38.72 -2.11
C ILE A 498 -15.89 38.27 -1.46
N ARG A 499 -15.85 37.74 -0.23
CA ARG A 499 -17.04 37.28 0.50
C ARG A 499 -18.04 38.42 0.68
N ALA A 500 -17.61 39.59 1.15
CA ALA A 500 -18.46 40.77 1.33
C ALA A 500 -19.09 41.22 0.00
N THR A 501 -18.34 41.14 -1.11
CA THR A 501 -18.85 41.44 -2.45
C THR A 501 -19.91 40.43 -2.87
N LEU A 502 -19.67 39.13 -2.67
CA LEU A 502 -20.62 38.06 -3.00
C LEU A 502 -21.92 38.17 -2.18
N LEU A 503 -21.82 38.42 -0.88
CA LEU A 503 -22.96 38.68 0.01
C LEU A 503 -23.77 39.90 -0.45
N THR A 504 -23.06 40.96 -0.86
CA THR A 504 -23.71 42.16 -1.39
C THR A 504 -24.48 41.85 -2.67
N LEU A 505 -23.87 41.11 -3.61
CA LEU A 505 -24.52 40.67 -4.86
C LEU A 505 -25.78 39.85 -4.56
N GLN A 506 -25.69 38.86 -3.67
CA GLN A 506 -26.84 38.02 -3.30
C GLN A 506 -27.95 38.86 -2.65
N ARG A 507 -27.61 39.79 -1.76
CA ARG A 507 -28.56 40.70 -1.12
C ARG A 507 -29.23 41.66 -2.11
N THR A 508 -28.52 42.09 -3.17
CA THR A 508 -29.07 42.99 -4.20
C THR A 508 -30.10 42.34 -5.13
N ARG A 509 -30.20 41.00 -5.13
CA ARG A 509 -31.14 40.26 -5.99
C ARG A 509 -32.60 40.64 -5.76
N TRP A 510 -33.05 40.65 -4.52
CA TRP A 510 -34.43 40.98 -4.17
C TRP A 510 -34.83 42.43 -4.53
N PRO A 511 -34.02 43.45 -4.22
CA PRO A 511 -34.23 44.81 -4.70
C PRO A 511 -34.34 44.92 -6.23
N LEU A 512 -33.49 44.19 -6.97
CA LEU A 512 -33.50 44.20 -8.43
C LEU A 512 -34.76 43.54 -9.01
N ALA A 513 -35.13 42.38 -8.49
CA ALA A 513 -36.38 41.71 -8.85
C ALA A 513 -37.60 42.61 -8.56
N PHE A 514 -37.62 43.26 -7.39
CA PHE A 514 -38.64 44.23 -7.04
C PHE A 514 -38.65 45.44 -7.99
N ALA A 515 -37.48 45.96 -8.38
CA ALA A 515 -37.35 47.06 -9.33
C ALA A 515 -37.88 46.69 -10.72
N VAL A 516 -37.65 45.45 -11.19
CA VAL A 516 -38.23 44.93 -12.45
C VAL A 516 -39.75 44.85 -12.34
N CYS A 517 -40.28 44.28 -11.26
CA CYS A 517 -41.73 44.21 -11.01
C CYS A 517 -42.37 45.59 -10.90
N LEU A 518 -41.74 46.53 -10.21
CA LEU A 518 -42.23 47.90 -10.06
C LEU A 518 -42.21 48.64 -11.39
N SER A 519 -41.11 48.52 -12.15
CA SER A 519 -40.96 49.17 -13.46
C SER A 519 -41.98 48.63 -14.47
N THR A 520 -42.24 47.32 -14.48
CA THR A 520 -43.26 46.70 -15.34
C THR A 520 -44.68 47.14 -14.94
N LEU A 521 -45.02 47.18 -13.64
CA LEU A 521 -46.29 47.70 -13.15
C LEU A 521 -46.48 49.18 -13.52
N PHE A 522 -45.43 49.99 -13.39
CA PHE A 522 -45.48 51.41 -13.73
C PHE A 522 -45.65 51.63 -15.23
N LEU A 523 -44.95 50.84 -16.07
CA LEU A 523 -45.16 50.83 -17.51
C LEU A 523 -46.60 50.42 -17.88
N ALA A 524 -47.16 49.41 -17.21
CA ALA A 524 -48.55 49.01 -17.38
C ALA A 524 -49.54 50.12 -17.00
N PHE A 525 -49.27 50.81 -15.88
CA PHE A 525 -50.08 51.94 -15.41
C PHE A 525 -49.98 53.17 -16.34
N CYS A 526 -48.79 53.52 -16.81
CA CYS A 526 -48.61 54.60 -17.78
C CYS A 526 -49.24 54.27 -19.13
N ALA A 527 -49.30 52.99 -19.49
CA ALA A 527 -49.87 52.50 -20.75
C ALA A 527 -51.39 52.28 -20.73
N ARG A 528 -52.10 52.68 -19.66
CA ARG A 528 -53.53 52.39 -19.36
C ARG A 528 -54.59 52.68 -20.46
N LEU A 529 -54.21 53.11 -21.67
CA LEU A 529 -55.12 53.26 -22.82
C LEU A 529 -54.60 52.73 -24.18
N GLN A 530 -53.35 52.23 -24.32
CA GLN A 530 -52.85 51.70 -25.62
C GLN A 530 -51.83 50.55 -25.45
N LEU A 531 -52.25 49.31 -25.74
CA LEU A 531 -51.34 48.12 -25.75
C LEU A 531 -50.09 48.34 -26.61
N ARG A 532 -50.20 49.15 -27.68
CA ARG A 532 -49.08 49.46 -28.58
C ARG A 532 -47.88 50.06 -27.84
N THR A 533 -48.11 51.06 -26.99
CA THR A 533 -47.02 51.75 -26.29
C THR A 533 -46.38 50.88 -25.21
N LEU A 534 -47.15 49.94 -24.64
CA LEU A 534 -46.62 48.95 -23.70
C LEU A 534 -45.64 48.00 -24.40
N PHE A 535 -46.07 47.36 -25.49
CA PHE A 535 -45.22 46.39 -26.19
C PHE A 535 -43.99 47.04 -26.83
N ILE A 536 -44.12 48.25 -27.38
CA ILE A 536 -42.95 48.97 -27.91
C ILE A 536 -41.97 49.31 -26.78
N GLY A 537 -42.46 49.75 -25.61
CA GLY A 537 -41.60 50.00 -24.44
C GLY A 537 -40.91 48.75 -23.91
N LEU A 538 -41.65 47.63 -23.81
CA LEU A 538 -41.09 46.34 -23.39
C LEU A 538 -40.05 45.82 -24.38
N GLY A 539 -40.35 45.91 -25.69
CA GLY A 539 -39.44 45.55 -26.76
C GLY A 539 -38.17 46.40 -26.73
N ALA A 540 -38.29 47.72 -26.56
CA ALA A 540 -37.15 48.62 -26.45
C ALA A 540 -36.30 48.30 -25.20
N ALA A 541 -36.92 47.99 -24.07
CA ALA A 541 -36.20 47.59 -22.86
C ALA A 541 -35.43 46.27 -23.05
N LEU A 542 -36.04 45.27 -23.70
CA LEU A 542 -35.39 43.99 -24.04
C LEU A 542 -34.22 44.19 -25.01
N GLY A 543 -34.39 45.03 -26.03
CA GLY A 543 -33.33 45.34 -27.00
C GLY A 543 -32.16 46.08 -26.37
N LEU A 544 -32.44 47.06 -25.50
CA LEU A 544 -31.40 47.76 -24.74
C LEU A 544 -30.70 46.82 -23.76
N SER A 545 -31.43 45.92 -23.11
CA SER A 545 -30.84 44.89 -22.24
C SER A 545 -29.91 43.95 -23.00
N ALA A 546 -30.28 43.52 -24.22
CA ALA A 546 -29.39 42.72 -25.07
C ALA A 546 -28.07 43.43 -25.39
N ILE A 547 -28.11 44.73 -25.73
CA ILE A 547 -26.91 45.53 -25.99
C ILE A 547 -26.06 45.64 -24.72
N LEU A 548 -26.67 45.93 -23.57
CA LEU A 548 -25.96 46.05 -22.31
C LEU A 548 -25.30 44.73 -21.89
N LEU A 549 -25.96 43.59 -22.11
CA LEU A 549 -25.38 42.26 -21.88
C LEU A 549 -24.17 42.00 -22.80
N LEU A 550 -24.24 42.37 -24.08
CA LEU A 550 -23.11 42.23 -25.02
C LEU A 550 -21.92 43.11 -24.63
N VAL A 551 -22.17 44.37 -24.28
CA VAL A 551 -21.13 45.30 -23.81
C VAL A 551 -20.54 44.81 -22.49
N GLY A 552 -21.37 44.37 -21.55
CA GLY A 552 -20.94 43.80 -20.29
C GLY A 552 -20.06 42.56 -20.49
N ALA A 553 -20.46 41.64 -21.37
CA ALA A 553 -19.68 40.46 -21.74
C ALA A 553 -18.30 40.83 -22.31
N MET A 554 -18.24 41.81 -23.23
CA MET A 554 -17.00 42.29 -23.81
C MET A 554 -16.07 42.94 -22.77
N LEU A 555 -16.63 43.73 -21.85
CA LEU A 555 -15.86 44.36 -20.77
C LEU A 555 -15.35 43.32 -19.76
N LEU A 556 -16.15 42.30 -19.46
CA LEU A 556 -15.75 41.19 -18.57
C LEU A 556 -14.54 40.46 -19.14
N GLU A 557 -14.60 40.10 -20.41
CA GLU A 557 -13.53 39.41 -21.12
C GLU A 557 -12.22 40.22 -21.08
N GLN A 558 -12.29 41.53 -21.34
CA GLN A 558 -11.13 42.41 -21.26
C GLN A 558 -10.57 42.58 -19.83
N ARG A 559 -11.44 42.68 -18.83
CA ARG A 559 -11.05 42.94 -17.43
C ARG A 559 -10.53 41.69 -16.72
N LEU A 560 -11.07 40.51 -17.04
CA LEU A 560 -10.74 39.26 -16.34
C LEU A 560 -9.63 38.47 -17.01
N ALA A 561 -9.40 38.63 -18.32
CA ALA A 561 -8.32 37.92 -19.01
C ALA A 561 -6.92 38.27 -18.47
N ALA A 562 -6.67 39.54 -18.11
CA ALA A 562 -5.35 39.98 -17.63
C ALA A 562 -5.00 39.47 -16.21
N PRO A 563 -5.88 39.56 -15.19
CA PRO A 563 -5.62 39.00 -13.86
C PRO A 563 -5.42 37.48 -13.85
N ILE A 564 -6.16 36.75 -14.69
CA ILE A 564 -6.06 35.29 -14.79
C ILE A 564 -4.67 34.86 -15.29
N LEU A 565 -4.11 35.60 -16.26
CA LEU A 565 -2.74 35.35 -16.74
C LEU A 565 -1.68 35.64 -15.67
N LEU A 566 -1.87 36.71 -14.90
CA LEU A 566 -1.01 37.09 -13.78
C LEU A 566 -1.05 36.07 -12.63
N LEU A 567 -2.21 35.49 -12.33
CA LEU A 567 -2.36 34.39 -11.36
C LEU A 567 -1.58 33.14 -11.80
N GLY A 568 -1.56 32.85 -13.09
CA GLY A 568 -0.75 31.76 -13.65
C GLY A 568 0.76 31.96 -13.47
N GLU A 569 1.24 33.20 -13.62
CA GLU A 569 2.67 33.53 -13.45
C GLU A 569 3.09 33.55 -11.98
N SER A 570 2.25 34.09 -11.10
CA SER A 570 2.52 34.13 -9.66
C SER A 570 2.43 32.74 -9.01
N ALA A 571 1.51 31.89 -9.45
CA ALA A 571 1.41 30.52 -8.96
C ALA A 571 2.59 29.63 -9.41
N ARG A 572 3.29 29.97 -10.50
CA ARG A 572 4.56 29.30 -10.90
C ARG A 572 5.74 29.62 -9.98
N ALA A 573 5.65 30.71 -9.21
CA ALA A 573 6.69 31.10 -8.27
C ALA A 573 6.59 30.38 -6.91
N LEU A 574 5.48 29.68 -6.65
CA LEU A 574 5.28 28.92 -5.41
C LEU A 574 6.05 27.59 -5.47
N SER A 575 6.85 27.30 -4.45
CA SER A 575 7.65 26.09 -4.34
C SER A 575 6.81 24.92 -3.83
N GLY A 576 6.56 23.92 -4.69
CA GLY A 576 5.89 22.67 -4.33
C GLY A 576 5.30 21.98 -5.57
N THR A 577 5.47 20.65 -5.69
CA THR A 577 5.02 19.86 -6.86
C THR A 577 3.51 19.95 -7.08
N VAL A 578 2.72 19.93 -6.01
CA VAL A 578 1.24 20.08 -6.06
C VAL A 578 0.85 21.44 -6.62
N VAL A 579 1.39 22.51 -6.04
CA VAL A 579 1.05 23.89 -6.41
C VAL A 579 1.53 24.18 -7.83
N ALA A 580 2.70 23.69 -8.22
CA ALA A 580 3.23 23.86 -9.58
C ALA A 580 2.37 23.17 -10.65
N THR A 581 1.88 21.95 -10.39
CA THR A 581 1.02 21.21 -11.32
C THR A 581 -0.34 21.90 -11.50
N VAL A 582 -0.97 22.31 -10.40
CA VAL A 582 -2.24 23.07 -10.44
C VAL A 582 -2.02 24.44 -11.09
N ALA A 583 -0.96 25.16 -10.72
CA ALA A 583 -0.60 26.46 -11.28
C ALA A 583 -0.38 26.42 -12.79
N ARG A 584 0.24 25.35 -13.30
CA ARG A 584 0.49 25.19 -14.74
C ARG A 584 -0.81 25.09 -15.53
N ARG A 585 -1.89 24.55 -14.94
CA ARG A 585 -3.19 24.33 -15.62
C ARG A 585 -4.24 25.39 -15.28
N ALA A 586 -4.08 26.11 -14.18
CA ALA A 586 -5.00 27.16 -13.74
C ALA A 586 -5.34 28.19 -14.83
N PRO A 587 -4.39 28.69 -15.66
CA PRO A 587 -4.73 29.64 -16.73
C PRO A 587 -5.65 29.05 -17.80
N THR A 588 -5.43 27.78 -18.16
CA THR A 588 -6.26 27.07 -19.14
C THR A 588 -7.68 26.87 -18.60
N VAL A 589 -7.78 26.42 -17.34
CA VAL A 589 -9.05 26.22 -16.64
C VAL A 589 -9.82 27.54 -16.53
N ALA A 590 -9.17 28.59 -16.04
CA ALA A 590 -9.80 29.89 -15.82
C ALA A 590 -10.22 30.57 -17.13
N ARG A 591 -9.44 30.40 -18.21
CA ARG A 591 -9.82 30.89 -19.53
C ARG A 591 -11.04 30.14 -20.09
N ALA A 592 -11.07 28.82 -19.98
CA ALA A 592 -12.22 28.02 -20.40
C ALA A 592 -13.49 28.40 -19.62
N MET A 593 -13.37 28.57 -18.29
CA MET A 593 -14.48 29.05 -17.44
C MET A 593 -14.99 30.42 -17.88
N LEU A 594 -14.07 31.36 -18.17
CA LEU A 594 -14.42 32.71 -18.61
C LEU A 594 -15.13 32.66 -19.97
N ASP A 595 -14.62 31.88 -20.91
CA ASP A 595 -15.18 31.74 -22.25
C ASP A 595 -16.60 31.12 -22.21
N ASP A 596 -16.82 30.08 -21.40
CA ASP A 596 -18.14 29.46 -21.20
C ASP A 596 -19.12 30.43 -20.52
N PHE A 597 -18.66 31.16 -19.49
CA PHE A 597 -19.48 32.15 -18.79
C PHE A 597 -19.90 33.31 -19.71
N VAL A 598 -18.93 33.90 -20.40
CA VAL A 598 -19.14 34.99 -21.38
C VAL A 598 -20.01 34.51 -22.55
N GLY A 599 -19.75 33.31 -23.05
CA GLY A 599 -20.55 32.66 -24.10
C GLY A 599 -22.01 32.53 -23.70
N ALA A 600 -22.28 32.12 -22.46
CA ALA A 600 -23.65 32.02 -21.96
C ALA A 600 -24.33 33.39 -21.79
N ILE A 601 -23.61 34.45 -21.39
CA ILE A 601 -24.14 35.83 -21.38
C ILE A 601 -24.50 36.28 -22.80
N ARG A 602 -23.63 36.01 -23.79
CA ARG A 602 -23.90 36.34 -25.20
C ARG A 602 -25.14 35.60 -25.73
N ALA A 603 -25.32 34.33 -25.38
CA ALA A 603 -26.51 33.57 -25.75
C ALA A 603 -27.80 34.20 -25.20
N TRP A 604 -27.81 34.63 -23.94
CA TRP A 604 -28.95 35.35 -23.35
C TRP A 604 -29.19 36.72 -24.00
N ALA A 605 -28.14 37.43 -24.38
CA ALA A 605 -28.29 38.67 -25.12
C ALA A 605 -29.01 38.44 -26.47
N VAL A 606 -28.68 37.35 -27.17
CA VAL A 606 -29.39 36.94 -28.40
C VAL A 606 -30.86 36.62 -28.11
N VAL A 607 -31.15 35.86 -27.04
CA VAL A 607 -32.54 35.56 -26.63
C VAL A 607 -33.31 36.85 -26.34
N CYS A 608 -32.72 37.82 -25.63
CA CYS A 608 -33.33 39.13 -25.38
C CYS A 608 -33.56 39.93 -26.67
N ALA A 609 -32.61 39.91 -27.61
CA ALA A 609 -32.73 40.60 -28.89
C ALA A 609 -33.84 40.00 -29.78
N VAL A 610 -33.91 38.67 -29.86
CA VAL A 610 -34.96 37.96 -30.60
C VAL A 610 -36.33 38.21 -29.96
N SER A 611 -36.41 38.12 -28.62
CA SER A 611 -37.64 38.40 -27.87
C SER A 611 -38.10 39.85 -28.07
N SER A 612 -37.17 40.81 -28.07
CA SER A 612 -37.45 42.21 -28.41
C SER A 612 -38.09 42.33 -29.81
N GLY A 613 -37.48 41.71 -30.83
CA GLY A 613 -38.01 41.72 -32.20
C GLY A 613 -39.40 41.10 -32.33
N LEU A 614 -39.66 39.99 -31.64
CA LEU A 614 -40.97 39.34 -31.60
C LEU A 614 -42.03 40.23 -30.94
N VAL A 615 -41.71 40.82 -29.79
CA VAL A 615 -42.62 41.72 -29.06
C VAL A 615 -42.97 42.96 -29.89
N VAL A 616 -41.99 43.56 -30.58
CA VAL A 616 -42.22 44.71 -31.46
C VAL A 616 -43.06 44.32 -32.68
N THR A 617 -42.77 43.19 -33.32
CA THR A 617 -43.54 42.69 -34.47
C THR A 617 -44.98 42.39 -34.09
N ALA A 618 -45.21 41.75 -32.94
CA ALA A 618 -46.54 41.50 -32.40
C ALA A 618 -47.30 42.82 -32.12
N ALA A 619 -46.61 43.84 -31.60
CA ALA A 619 -47.19 45.16 -31.39
C ALA A 619 -47.66 45.79 -32.72
N ILE A 620 -46.86 45.67 -33.77
CA ILE A 620 -47.19 46.18 -35.11
C ILE A 620 -48.40 45.41 -35.67
N PHE A 621 -48.40 44.08 -35.58
CA PHE A 621 -49.49 43.23 -36.09
C PHE A 621 -50.84 43.48 -35.39
N VAL A 622 -50.84 43.63 -34.06
CA VAL A 622 -52.06 43.98 -33.31
C VAL A 622 -52.60 45.35 -33.73
N THR A 623 -51.73 46.27 -34.16
CA THR A 623 -52.16 47.61 -34.61
C THR A 623 -52.74 47.61 -36.01
N THR A 624 -52.19 46.84 -36.94
CA THR A 624 -52.72 46.75 -38.31
C THR A 624 -54.08 46.04 -38.36
N ARG A 625 -54.34 45.10 -37.45
CA ARG A 625 -55.60 44.35 -37.40
C ARG A 625 -56.78 45.13 -36.81
N ARG A 626 -56.53 46.17 -36.00
CA ARG A 626 -57.59 47.03 -35.42
C ARG A 626 -58.12 48.11 -36.38
N SER A 627 -57.45 48.32 -37.51
CA SER A 627 -57.87 49.22 -38.59
C SER A 627 -58.64 48.49 -39.70
N GLY A 628 -59.37 47.41 -39.37
CA GLY A 628 -60.31 46.78 -40.30
C GLY A 628 -61.37 47.78 -40.78
N PRO A 629 -61.81 47.70 -42.04
CA PRO A 629 -62.71 48.68 -42.65
C PRO A 629 -64.01 48.77 -41.85
N VAL A 630 -64.37 49.99 -41.45
CA VAL A 630 -65.69 50.30 -40.90
C VAL A 630 -66.71 49.95 -41.98
N GLN A 631 -67.43 48.83 -41.81
CA GLN A 631 -68.60 48.55 -42.63
C GLN A 631 -69.62 49.67 -42.39
N ALA A 632 -69.93 50.40 -43.46
CA ALA A 632 -71.03 51.35 -43.48
C ALA A 632 -72.32 50.57 -43.14
N VAL A 633 -73.00 50.97 -42.08
CA VAL A 633 -74.34 50.52 -41.75
C VAL A 633 -75.29 51.39 -42.57
N ASP A 634 -75.96 50.79 -43.55
CA ASP A 634 -77.04 51.40 -44.30
C ASP A 634 -78.24 51.67 -43.37
N GLU A 635 -78.72 52.91 -43.39
CA GLU A 635 -79.98 53.38 -42.80
C GLU A 635 -81.16 52.97 -43.70
N PRO A 636 -82.23 52.30 -43.20
CA PRO A 636 -83.46 52.13 -43.96
C PRO A 636 -84.40 53.32 -43.76
N GLN A 637 -85.09 53.68 -44.83
CA GLN A 637 -86.03 54.80 -44.99
C GLN A 637 -87.22 54.79 -44.02
#